data_AF-A0A382IMX0-F1
#
_entry.id   AF-A0A382IMX0-F1
#
_cell.length_a   1.000
_cell.length_b   1.000
_cell.length_c   1.000
_cell.angle_alpha   90.00
_cell.angle_beta   90.00
_cell.angle_gamma   90.00
#
_symmetry.space_group_name_H-M   'P 1'
#
loop_
_entity.id
_entity.type
_entity.pdbx_description
1 polymer ?
#
loop_
_entity_poly.entity_id
_entity_poly.type
_entity_poly.pdbx_seq_one_letter_code
_entity_poly.pdbx_strand_id
1 'polypeptide(L)' 'MSTNPPDDNAIEEAVKIKEAGKATEVIAVTVGEEKSQETIRKALAVGVDRGIHVKADGIVEPI' A
#
# COMPACT_ATOMS: atom_id res chain seq x y z
N MET A 1 10.98 0.08 6.86
CA MET A 1 9.99 0.47 7.89
C MET A 1 9.03 -0.69 8.12
N SER A 2 8.51 -0.90 9.34
CA SER A 2 7.37 -1.80 9.52
C SER A 2 6.13 -1.15 8.91
N THR A 3 5.27 -1.96 8.28
CA THR A 3 3.96 -1.47 7.83
C THR A 3 3.16 -1.06 9.08
N ASN A 4 2.31 -0.04 8.94
CA ASN A 4 1.39 0.33 10.01
C ASN A 4 0.37 -0.81 10.17
N PRO A 5 0.16 -1.39 11.37
CA PRO A 5 -0.71 -2.58 11.51
C PRO A 5 -2.14 -2.45 10.96
N PRO A 6 -2.81 -1.28 11.05
CA PRO A 6 -4.06 -1.04 10.34
C PRO A 6 -3.97 -1.18 8.82
N ASP A 7 -2.86 -0.79 8.20
CA ASP A 7 -2.66 -0.87 6.76
C ASP A 7 -2.52 -2.33 6.32
N ASP A 8 -1.92 -3.19 7.14
CA ASP A 8 -1.85 -4.64 6.86
C ASP A 8 -3.27 -5.24 6.76
N ASN A 9 -4.17 -4.88 7.70
CA ASN A 9 -5.58 -5.29 7.65
C ASN A 9 -6.30 -4.72 6.42
N ALA A 10 -6.02 -3.46 6.06
CA ALA A 10 -6.64 -2.81 4.90
C ALA A 10 -6.23 -3.48 3.59
N ILE A 11 -4.95 -3.87 3.46
CA ILE A 11 -4.45 -4.63 2.31
C ILE A 11 -5.14 -5.99 2.22
N GLU A 12 -5.24 -6.72 3.34
CA GLU A 12 -5.88 -8.03 3.36
C GLU A 12 -7.35 -7.96 2.91
N GLU A 13 -8.11 -6.99 3.41
CA GLU A 13 -9.52 -6.83 3.03
C GLU A 13 -9.66 -6.39 1.57
N ALA A 14 -8.79 -5.52 1.07
CA ALA A 14 -8.81 -5.10 -0.33
C ALA A 14 -8.58 -6.30 -1.28
N VAL A 15 -7.65 -7.20 -0.95
CA VAL A 15 -7.41 -8.43 -1.70
C VAL A 15 -8.66 -9.33 -1.67
N LYS A 16 -9.29 -9.53 -0.51
CA LYS A 16 -10.54 -10.32 -0.40
C LYS A 16 -11.68 -9.74 -1.25
N ILE A 17 -11.83 -8.41 -1.29
CA ILE A 17 -12.84 -7.73 -2.12
C ILE A 17 -12.59 -8.05 -3.61
N LYS A 18 -11.33 -8.02 -4.05
CA LYS A 18 -10.96 -8.38 -5.42
C LYS A 18 -11.22 -9.87 -5.71
N GLU A 19 -10.82 -10.76 -4.81
CA GLU A 19 -11.07 -12.22 -4.95
C GLU A 19 -12.56 -12.56 -4.98
N ALA A 20 -13.40 -11.78 -4.28
CA ALA A 20 -14.86 -11.88 -4.34
C ALA A 20 -15.46 -11.32 -5.66
N GLY A 21 -14.63 -10.87 -6.59
CA GLY A 21 -15.06 -10.30 -7.88
C GLY A 21 -15.70 -8.92 -7.78
N LYS A 22 -15.55 -8.23 -6.64
CA LYS A 22 -16.13 -6.89 -6.40
C LYS A 22 -15.18 -5.75 -6.77
N ALA A 23 -13.92 -6.05 -7.04
CA ALA A 23 -12.93 -5.13 -7.58
C ALA A 23 -12.13 -5.82 -8.69
N THR A 24 -11.65 -5.04 -9.66
CA THR A 24 -10.82 -5.54 -10.76
C THR A 24 -9.33 -5.40 -10.49
N GLU A 25 -8.94 -4.48 -9.60
CA GLU A 25 -7.55 -4.14 -9.32
C GLU A 25 -7.42 -3.59 -7.89
N VAL A 26 -6.32 -3.91 -7.21
CA VAL A 26 -5.91 -3.31 -5.93
C VAL A 26 -4.59 -2.56 -6.12
N ILE A 27 -4.59 -1.27 -5.80
CA ILE A 27 -3.43 -0.39 -5.93
C ILE A 27 -3.01 0.09 -4.54
N ALA A 28 -1.80 -0.24 -4.12
CA ALA A 28 -1.23 0.30 -2.88
C ALA A 28 -0.57 1.65 -3.15
N VAL A 29 -0.80 2.65 -2.29
CA VAL A 29 -0.20 3.98 -2.43
C VAL A 29 0.54 4.34 -1.16
N THR A 30 1.76 4.87 -1.30
CA THR A 30 2.53 5.44 -0.19
C THR A 30 3.13 6.78 -0.59
N VAL A 31 3.31 7.65 0.39
CA VAL A 31 3.93 8.97 0.24
C VAL A 31 5.10 9.06 1.21
N GLY A 32 6.25 9.51 0.74
CA GLY A 32 7.41 9.76 1.59
C GLY A 32 8.74 9.52 0.88
N GLU A 33 9.81 9.46 1.67
CA GLU A 33 11.17 9.31 1.16
C GLU A 33 11.38 7.98 0.41
N GLU A 34 12.55 7.81 -0.21
CA GLU A 34 12.93 6.60 -0.97
C GLU A 34 12.69 5.30 -0.18
N LYS A 35 12.92 5.32 1.14
CA LYS A 35 12.74 4.16 2.02
C LYS A 35 11.28 3.69 2.14
N SER A 36 10.31 4.56 1.89
CA SER A 36 8.88 4.22 1.91
C SER A 36 8.51 3.20 0.82
N GLN A 37 9.34 3.04 -0.21
CA GLN A 37 9.16 2.01 -1.24
C GLN A 37 9.11 0.58 -0.66
N GLU A 38 9.75 0.33 0.49
CA GLU A 38 9.67 -0.96 1.18
C GLU A 38 8.23 -1.36 1.56
N THR A 39 7.39 -0.38 1.92
CA THR A 39 5.98 -0.59 2.26
C THR A 39 5.19 -1.10 1.06
N ILE A 40 5.45 -0.52 -0.12
CA ILE A 40 4.86 -0.97 -1.38
C ILE A 40 5.29 -2.40 -1.72
N ARG A 41 6.59 -2.73 -1.55
CA ARG A 41 7.09 -4.09 -1.83
C ARG A 41 6.42 -5.13 -0.94
N LYS A 42 6.14 -4.79 0.32
CA LYS A 42 5.38 -5.67 1.22
C LYS A 42 3.94 -5.85 0.76
N ALA A 43 3.25 -4.78 0.39
CA ALA A 43 1.88 -4.86 -0.14
C ALA A 43 1.81 -5.74 -1.40
N LEU A 44 2.78 -5.60 -2.31
CA LEU A 44 2.91 -6.44 -3.51
C LEU A 44 3.08 -7.92 -3.16
N ALA A 45 3.83 -8.24 -2.11
CA ALA A 45 3.99 -9.62 -1.66
C ALA A 45 2.71 -10.22 -1.05
N VAL A 46 1.79 -9.39 -0.55
CA VAL A 46 0.50 -9.83 0.01
C VAL A 46 -0.56 -10.06 -1.07
N GLY A 47 -0.44 -9.45 -2.25
CA GLY A 47 -1.33 -9.71 -3.38
C GLY A 47 -1.97 -8.48 -4.02
N VAL A 48 -1.51 -7.26 -3.71
CA VAL A 48 -1.91 -6.07 -4.49
C VAL A 48 -1.30 -6.13 -5.89
N ASP A 49 -1.98 -5.56 -6.88
CA ASP A 49 -1.58 -5.65 -8.29
C ASP A 49 -0.39 -4.75 -8.63
N ARG A 50 -0.43 -3.52 -8.13
CA ARG A 50 0.61 -2.52 -8.34
C ARG A 50 0.71 -1.55 -7.18
N GLY A 51 1.85 -0.88 -7.13
CA GLY A 51 2.13 0.14 -6.14
C GLY A 51 2.45 1.49 -6.76
N ILE A 52 2.02 2.55 -6.10
CA ILE A 52 2.40 3.94 -6.40
C ILE A 52 3.18 4.47 -5.22
N HIS A 53 4.41 4.90 -5.47
CA HIS A 53 5.21 5.64 -4.51
C HIS A 53 5.29 7.09 -4.94
N VAL A 54 4.63 7.96 -4.19
CA VAL A 54 4.79 9.41 -4.32
C VAL A 54 6.01 9.81 -3.50
N LYS A 55 7.13 10.04 -4.20
CA LYS A 55 8.35 10.51 -3.56
C LYS A 55 8.14 11.92 -3.03
N ALA A 56 8.35 12.08 -1.73
CA ALA A 56 8.34 13.36 -1.06
C ALA A 56 9.53 13.43 -0.11
N ASP A 57 10.28 14.51 -0.19
CA ASP A 57 11.40 14.78 0.72
C ASP A 57 10.88 15.63 1.90
N GLY A 58 11.32 15.32 3.12
CA GLY A 58 10.90 16.05 4.32
C GLY A 58 9.59 15.55 4.95
N ILE A 59 8.98 16.39 5.80
CA ILE A 59 7.78 16.01 6.56
C ILE A 59 6.57 16.03 5.63
N VAL A 60 5.90 14.89 5.50
CA VAL A 60 4.57 14.80 4.92
C VAL A 60 3.57 15.13 6.03
N GLU A 61 2.97 16.31 5.98
CA GLU A 61 1.90 16.68 6.91
C GLU A 61 0.60 15.94 6.55
N PRO A 62 -0.24 15.60 7.56
CA PRO A 62 -1.43 14.80 7.33
C PRO A 62 -2.50 15.53 6.49
N ILE A 63 -3.38 14.71 5.88
CA ILE A 63 -4.73 15.10 5.43
C ILE A 63 -5.67 14.98 6.61
#